data_AF-R6MFI1-F1
#
_entry.id   AF-R6MFI1-F1
#
_cell.length_a   1.000
_cell.length_b   1.000
_cell.length_c   1.000
_cell.angle_alpha   90.00
_cell.angle_beta   90.00
_cell.angle_gamma   90.00
#
_symmetry.space_group_name_H-M   'P 1'
#
loop_
_entity.id
_entity.type
_entity.pdbx_description
1 polymer ?
#
loop_
_entity_poly.entity_id
_entity_poly.type
_entity_poly.pdbx_seq_one_letter_code
_entity_poly.pdbx_strand_id
1 'polypeptide(L)'
;MFYEEDWNQAFAACDTTTSFIHMTLKDANSRQVLSDEVYYPVFPKSQHLPQAKISYKMKKKDGAYELTLKSDQLARDVFIEVPIQGVRFSDNFFDLLPGVSRKIRVTSGDGSPLENLTVSIHQLSDICSMDHE
;
A
#
# COMPACT_ATOMS: atom_id res chain seq x y z
N MET A 1 -23.78 -4.37 17.50
CA MET A 1 -23.90 -2.91 17.63
C MET A 1 -23.21 -2.34 16.40
N PHE A 2 -23.95 -1.78 15.45
CA PHE A 2 -23.36 -1.04 14.34
C PHE A 2 -23.15 0.39 14.83
N TYR A 3 -21.92 0.88 14.72
CA TYR A 3 -21.59 2.26 15.01
C TYR A 3 -21.79 3.06 13.73
N GLU A 4 -22.71 4.01 13.75
CA GLU A 4 -23.00 4.89 12.63
C GLU A 4 -22.55 6.30 13.03
N GLU A 5 -21.53 6.80 12.34
CA GLU A 5 -21.06 8.18 12.46
C GLU A 5 -21.39 8.94 11.19
N ASP A 6 -21.61 10.24 11.32
CA ASP A 6 -21.65 11.13 10.16
C ASP A 6 -20.21 11.33 9.67
N TRP A 7 -19.79 10.50 8.72
CA TRP A 7 -18.46 10.58 8.14
C TRP A 7 -18.19 11.94 7.48
N ASN A 8 -19.21 12.67 7.02
CA ASN A 8 -19.01 14.04 6.51
C ASN A 8 -18.57 14.97 7.64
N GLN A 9 -19.08 14.78 8.86
CA GLN A 9 -18.67 15.53 10.02
C GLN A 9 -17.22 15.23 10.41
N ALA A 10 -16.76 13.98 10.29
CA ALA A 10 -15.37 13.59 10.56
C ALA A 10 -14.36 14.33 9.66
N PHE A 11 -14.77 14.70 8.44
CA PHE A 11 -13.96 15.51 7.51
C PHE A 11 -14.33 17.00 7.49
N ALA A 12 -15.23 17.49 8.33
CA ALA A 12 -15.76 18.86 8.24
C ALA A 12 -14.68 19.97 8.34
N ALA A 13 -13.53 19.66 8.94
CA ALA A 13 -12.39 20.57 9.06
C ALA A 13 -11.22 20.24 8.10
N CYS A 14 -11.40 19.27 7.19
CA CYS A 14 -10.35 18.74 6.32
C CYS A 14 -10.74 18.89 4.84
N ASP A 15 -9.74 19.07 3.99
CA ASP A 15 -9.93 18.90 2.55
C ASP A 15 -10.04 17.39 2.24
N THR A 16 -11.22 16.96 1.83
CA THR A 16 -11.54 15.56 1.54
C THR A 16 -10.78 15.02 0.33
N THR A 17 -10.24 15.88 -0.54
CA THR A 17 -9.44 15.46 -1.70
C THR A 17 -8.00 15.09 -1.34
N THR A 18 -7.51 15.53 -0.17
CA THR A 18 -6.14 15.31 0.31
C THR A 18 -6.10 14.55 1.65
N SER A 19 -7.25 14.09 2.14
CA SER A 19 -7.40 13.44 3.44
C SER A 19 -8.00 12.04 3.32
N PHE A 20 -7.62 11.17 4.23
CA PHE A 20 -8.19 9.84 4.42
C PHE A 20 -8.31 9.54 5.92
N ILE A 21 -9.09 8.53 6.25
CA ILE A 21 -9.21 8.03 7.62
C ILE A 21 -8.48 6.69 7.73
N HIS A 22 -7.59 6.58 8.70
CA HIS A 22 -6.93 5.34 9.07
C HIS A 22 -7.60 4.77 10.32
N MET A 23 -8.18 3.57 10.21
CA MET A 23 -8.89 2.89 11.29
C MET A 23 -8.14 1.63 11.67
N THR A 24 -7.87 1.47 12.95
CA THR A 24 -7.27 0.23 13.46
C THR A 24 -8.08 -0.30 14.63
N LEU A 25 -8.56 -1.54 14.52
CA LEU A 25 -9.13 -2.29 15.63
C LEU A 25 -8.03 -3.09 16.32
N LYS A 26 -7.87 -2.92 17.63
CA LYS A 26 -6.88 -3.65 18.42
C LYS A 26 -7.55 -4.43 19.54
N ASP A 27 -7.03 -5.63 19.80
CA ASP A 27 -7.36 -6.36 21.01
C ASP A 27 -6.95 -5.54 22.25
N ALA A 28 -7.84 -5.44 23.22
CA ALA A 28 -7.64 -4.56 24.37
C ALA A 28 -6.46 -5.00 25.25
N ASN A 29 -6.19 -6.31 25.33
CA ASN A 29 -5.21 -6.88 26.24
C ASN A 29 -3.82 -6.99 25.59
N SER A 30 -3.74 -7.71 24.47
CA SER A 30 -2.50 -7.99 23.74
C SER A 30 -2.02 -6.80 22.91
N ARG A 31 -2.90 -5.81 22.66
CA ARG A 31 -2.70 -4.72 21.70
C ARG A 31 -2.48 -5.20 20.25
N GLN A 32 -2.75 -6.48 19.97
CA GLN A 32 -2.68 -7.03 18.63
C GLN A 32 -3.66 -6.29 17.71
N VAL A 33 -3.20 -5.93 16.51
CA VAL A 33 -4.05 -5.38 15.46
C VAL A 33 -4.91 -6.50 14.88
N LEU A 34 -6.23 -6.36 15.00
CA LEU A 34 -7.23 -7.30 14.50
C LEU A 34 -7.77 -6.90 13.12
N SER A 35 -7.80 -5.60 12.82
CA SER A 35 -8.17 -5.03 11.51
C SER A 35 -7.49 -3.67 11.36
N ASP A 36 -7.07 -3.35 10.14
CA ASP A 36 -6.34 -2.14 9.78
C ASP A 36 -6.80 -1.66 8.41
N GLU A 37 -7.62 -0.61 8.40
CA GLU A 37 -8.39 -0.20 7.22
C GLU A 37 -8.18 1.28 6.91
N VAL A 38 -8.31 1.62 5.63
CA VAL A 38 -8.27 3.01 5.16
C VAL A 38 -9.60 3.34 4.47
N TYR A 39 -10.16 4.50 4.80
CA TYR A 39 -11.32 5.05 4.13
C TYR A 39 -10.99 6.36 3.43
N TYR A 40 -11.37 6.43 2.16
CA TYR A 40 -11.24 7.63 1.33
C TYR A 40 -12.62 8.25 1.08
N PRO A 41 -12.85 9.53 1.40
CA PRO A 41 -14.16 10.17 1.29
C PRO A 41 -14.55 10.54 -0.14
N VAL A 42 -13.59 10.58 -1.07
CA VAL A 42 -13.83 10.91 -2.48
C VAL A 42 -13.29 9.82 -3.40
N PHE A 43 -13.87 9.73 -4.60
CA PHE A 43 -13.42 8.79 -5.62
C PHE A 43 -11.95 9.00 -5.99
N PRO A 44 -11.22 7.94 -6.38
CA PRO A 44 -9.78 8.02 -6.69
C PRO A 44 -9.40 9.16 -7.64
N LYS A 45 -10.17 9.37 -8.73
CA LYS A 45 -9.95 10.45 -9.71
C LYS A 45 -10.09 11.88 -9.17
N SER A 46 -10.69 12.04 -8.00
CA SER A 46 -10.89 13.32 -7.33
C SER A 46 -9.89 13.54 -6.19
N GLN A 47 -8.98 12.60 -5.97
CA GLN A 47 -7.95 12.70 -4.94
C GLN A 47 -6.72 13.41 -5.51
N HIS A 48 -6.22 14.38 -4.76
CA HIS A 48 -4.95 15.03 -5.05
C HIS A 48 -3.82 14.23 -4.40
N LEU A 49 -3.55 13.06 -4.97
CA LEU A 49 -2.53 12.16 -4.46
C LEU A 49 -1.13 12.76 -4.62
N PRO A 50 -0.25 12.63 -3.61
CA PRO A 50 1.14 13.02 -3.76
C PRO A 50 1.86 12.14 -4.77
N GLN A 51 2.88 12.70 -5.43
CA GLN A 51 3.86 11.93 -6.19
C GLN A 51 4.87 11.31 -5.22
N ALA A 52 4.42 10.28 -4.49
CA ALA A 52 5.19 9.68 -3.41
C ALA A 52 6.44 8.98 -3.95
N LYS A 53 7.58 9.23 -3.30
CA LYS A 53 8.81 8.49 -3.60
C LYS A 53 8.81 7.20 -2.79
N ILE A 54 8.73 6.06 -3.46
CA ILE A 54 8.84 4.75 -2.81
C ILE A 54 10.30 4.30 -2.83
N SER A 55 10.87 4.14 -1.64
CA SER A 55 12.17 3.49 -1.46
C SER A 55 11.98 2.02 -1.13
N TYR A 56 12.86 1.14 -1.62
CA TYR A 56 12.83 -0.26 -1.25
C TYR A 56 14.21 -0.87 -1.05
N LYS A 57 14.26 -1.93 -0.25
CA LYS A 57 15.40 -2.83 -0.12
C LYS A 57 14.97 -4.24 -0.50
N MET A 58 15.80 -4.94 -1.25
CA MET A 58 15.55 -6.32 -1.65
C MET A 58 16.65 -7.22 -1.10
N LYS A 59 16.26 -8.35 -0.49
CA LYS A 59 17.18 -9.37 0.00
C LYS A 59 16.74 -10.75 -0.47
N LYS A 60 17.68 -11.54 -0.98
CA LYS A 60 17.43 -12.94 -1.30
C LYS A 60 17.64 -13.79 -0.04
N LYS A 61 16.69 -14.68 0.25
CA LYS A 61 16.75 -15.60 1.40
C LYS A 61 15.94 -16.86 1.10
N ASP A 62 16.55 -18.03 1.29
CA ASP A 62 15.90 -19.35 1.17
C ASP A 62 15.14 -19.55 -0.16
N GLY A 63 15.74 -19.14 -1.28
CA GLY A 63 15.13 -19.22 -2.62
C GLY A 63 14.00 -18.23 -2.90
N ALA A 64 13.70 -17.32 -1.96
CA ALA A 64 12.72 -16.24 -2.09
C ALA A 64 13.40 -14.86 -2.02
N TYR A 65 12.62 -13.82 -2.34
CA TYR A 65 13.02 -12.43 -2.11
C TYR A 65 12.15 -11.79 -1.03
N GLU A 66 12.77 -11.03 -0.14
CA GLU A 66 12.09 -10.13 0.79
C GLU A 66 12.31 -8.69 0.33
N LEU A 67 11.22 -8.04 -0.06
CA LEU A 67 11.18 -6.61 -0.33
C LEU A 67 10.74 -5.88 0.93
N THR A 68 11.42 -4.78 1.27
CA THR A 68 10.99 -3.85 2.33
C THR A 68 10.80 -2.48 1.71
N LEU A 69 9.55 -2.05 1.58
CA LEU A 69 9.15 -0.78 0.98
C LEU A 69 8.89 0.26 2.07
N LYS A 70 9.18 1.53 1.77
CA LYS A 70 8.88 2.69 2.63
C LYS A 70 8.69 3.94 1.80
N SER A 71 7.72 4.77 2.19
CA SER A 71 7.57 6.15 1.74
C SER A 71 7.34 7.08 2.93
N ASP A 72 7.62 8.37 2.73
CA ASP A 72 7.30 9.47 3.64
C ASP A 72 5.94 10.11 3.36
N GLN A 73 5.32 9.76 2.23
CA GLN A 73 4.00 10.20 1.80
C GLN A 73 3.12 8.97 1.53
N LEU A 74 1.81 9.18 1.35
CA LEU A 74 0.90 8.10 0.97
C LEU A 74 1.21 7.65 -0.46
N ALA A 75 1.62 6.39 -0.63
CA ALA A 75 1.57 5.75 -1.94
C ALA A 75 0.35 4.84 -1.99
N ARG A 76 -0.65 5.21 -2.81
CA ARG A 76 -1.93 4.52 -2.89
C ARG A 76 -1.92 3.44 -3.98
N ASP A 77 -2.57 2.31 -3.70
CA ASP A 77 -2.69 1.16 -4.60
C ASP A 77 -1.33 0.72 -5.18
N VAL A 78 -0.33 0.56 -4.32
CA VAL A 78 1.02 0.13 -4.70
C VAL A 78 0.96 -1.22 -5.39
N PHE A 79 1.44 -1.25 -6.63
CA PHE A 79 1.54 -2.43 -7.45
C PHE A 79 3.01 -2.78 -7.69
N ILE A 80 3.41 -3.94 -7.18
CA ILE A 80 4.73 -4.51 -7.39
C ILE A 80 4.67 -5.42 -8.61
N GLU A 81 5.41 -5.05 -9.64
CA GLU A 81 5.51 -5.78 -10.90
C GLU A 81 6.85 -6.52 -10.99
N VAL A 82 6.79 -7.76 -11.47
CA VAL A 82 7.96 -8.57 -11.80
C VAL A 82 7.77 -9.20 -13.18
N PRO A 83 8.79 -9.25 -14.05
CA PRO A 83 8.69 -9.81 -15.39
C PRO A 83 8.81 -11.35 -15.37
N ILE A 84 8.23 -12.02 -14.37
CA ILE A 84 8.30 -13.47 -14.17
C ILE A 84 6.89 -13.97 -13.90
N GLN A 85 6.41 -14.86 -14.77
CA GLN A 85 5.08 -15.43 -14.64
C GLN A 85 5.00 -16.40 -13.46
N GLY A 86 3.83 -16.44 -12.81
CA GLY A 86 3.55 -17.40 -11.73
C GLY A 86 4.20 -17.06 -10.40
N VAL A 87 4.80 -15.89 -10.25
CA VAL A 87 5.28 -15.39 -8.95
C VAL A 87 4.10 -15.12 -8.02
N ARG A 88 4.31 -15.42 -6.74
CA ARG A 88 3.40 -15.11 -5.64
C ARG A 88 4.02 -14.03 -4.76
N PHE A 89 3.16 -13.11 -4.34
CA PHE A 89 3.48 -12.10 -3.34
C PHE A 89 2.75 -12.45 -2.06
N SER A 90 3.38 -12.25 -0.90
CA SER A 90 2.66 -12.33 0.38
C SER A 90 1.58 -11.26 0.47
N ASP A 91 1.76 -10.16 -0.25
CA ASP A 91 0.84 -9.04 -0.35
C ASP A 91 1.22 -8.17 -1.57
N ASN A 92 0.23 -7.65 -2.28
CA ASN A 92 0.38 -6.75 -3.45
C ASN A 92 -0.94 -5.97 -3.61
N PHE A 93 -0.93 -4.83 -4.29
CA PHE A 93 -2.09 -3.92 -4.40
C PHE A 93 -2.53 -3.38 -3.03
N PHE A 94 -1.62 -2.68 -2.34
CA PHE A 94 -1.87 -2.14 -1.00
C PHE A 94 -1.50 -0.67 -0.90
N ASP A 95 -2.03 0.01 0.11
CA ASP A 95 -1.61 1.36 0.45
C ASP A 95 -0.36 1.33 1.34
N LEU A 96 0.67 2.09 0.94
CA LEU A 96 1.86 2.30 1.76
C LEU A 96 1.70 3.62 2.51
N LEU A 97 1.35 3.52 3.80
CA LEU A 97 1.13 4.66 4.66
C LEU A 97 2.45 5.41 4.99
N PRO A 98 2.39 6.74 5.17
CA PRO A 98 3.56 7.55 5.55
C PRO A 98 4.32 6.99 6.76
N GLY A 99 5.63 6.79 6.60
CA GLY A 99 6.51 6.36 7.68
C GLY A 99 6.40 4.89 8.06
N VAL A 100 5.42 4.14 7.55
CA VAL A 100 5.24 2.71 7.77
C VAL A 100 6.06 1.92 6.75
N SER A 101 6.79 0.90 7.22
CA SER A 101 7.49 -0.02 6.33
C SER A 101 6.65 -1.27 6.09
N ARG A 102 6.51 -1.66 4.82
CA ARG A 102 5.83 -2.90 4.42
C ARG A 102 6.86 -3.92 3.95
N LYS A 103 6.80 -5.13 4.50
CA LYS A 103 7.64 -6.25 4.06
C LYS A 103 6.83 -7.21 3.22
N ILE A 104 7.32 -7.50 2.01
CA ILE A 104 6.67 -8.37 1.04
C ILE A 104 7.60 -9.53 0.72
N ARG A 105 7.10 -10.76 0.85
CA ARG A 105 7.81 -11.96 0.42
C ARG A 105 7.37 -12.31 -1.00
N VAL A 106 8.34 -12.56 -1.87
CA VAL A 106 8.14 -12.90 -3.28
C VAL A 106 8.72 -14.29 -3.54
N THR A 107 7.89 -15.21 -4.02
CA THR A 107 8.25 -16.62 -4.26
C THR A 107 7.72 -17.10 -5.60
N SER A 108 8.28 -18.16 -6.19
CA SER A 108 7.68 -18.79 -7.37
C SER A 108 6.36 -19.53 -6.99
N GLY A 109 5.54 -19.81 -8.00
CA GLY A 109 4.29 -20.55 -7.83
C GLY A 109 4.48 -22.06 -7.66
N ASP A 110 5.59 -22.60 -8.15
CA ASP A 110 5.95 -24.02 -8.10
C ASP A 110 6.92 -24.37 -6.95
N GLY A 111 7.39 -23.37 -6.20
CA GLY A 111 8.34 -23.54 -5.10
C GLY A 111 9.81 -23.58 -5.52
N SER A 112 10.12 -23.50 -6.81
CA SER A 112 11.49 -23.32 -7.29
C SER A 112 12.14 -22.01 -6.79
N PRO A 113 13.47 -21.99 -6.56
CA PRO A 113 14.16 -20.76 -6.20
C PRO A 113 14.06 -19.70 -7.28
N LEU A 114 13.74 -18.46 -6.89
CA LEU A 114 13.81 -17.31 -7.79
C LEU A 114 15.26 -16.84 -7.95
N GLU A 115 15.66 -16.55 -9.20
CA GLU A 115 16.98 -16.03 -9.56
C GLU A 115 16.85 -14.69 -10.28
N ASN A 116 17.79 -13.77 -10.02
CA ASN A 116 17.89 -12.46 -10.69
C ASN A 116 16.57 -11.68 -10.81
N LEU A 117 15.88 -11.48 -9.69
CA LEU A 117 14.60 -10.76 -9.68
C LEU A 117 14.81 -9.27 -9.95
N THR A 118 14.12 -8.74 -10.96
CA THR A 118 13.96 -7.29 -11.17
C THR A 118 12.56 -6.89 -10.77
N VAL A 119 12.42 -5.73 -10.12
CA VAL A 119 11.15 -5.23 -9.60
C VAL A 119 10.91 -3.82 -10.12
N SER A 120 9.71 -3.59 -10.66
CA SER A 120 9.15 -2.26 -10.88
C SER A 120 8.06 -2.02 -9.84
N ILE A 121 7.98 -0.79 -9.31
CA ILE A 121 6.97 -0.41 -8.34
C ILE A 121 6.18 0.74 -8.93
N HIS A 122 4.87 0.56 -8.99
CA HIS A 122 3.90 1.53 -9.47
C HIS A 122 2.95 1.92 -8.35
N GLN A 123 2.31 3.07 -8.48
CA GLN A 123 1.30 3.59 -7.56
C GLN A 123 0.24 4.36 -8.36
N LEU A 124 -0.93 4.55 -7.78
CA LEU A 124 -2.05 5.20 -8.47
C LEU A 124 -1.72 6.61 -8.97
N SER A 125 -0.92 7.37 -8.20
CA SER A 125 -0.54 8.74 -8.58
C SER A 125 0.26 8.81 -9.88
N ASP A 126 0.95 7.73 -10.27
CA ASP A 126 1.73 7.70 -11.52
C ASP A 126 0.82 7.86 -12.76
N ILE A 127 -0.44 7.43 -12.65
CA ILE A 127 -1.45 7.48 -13.72
C ILE A 127 -2.13 8.86 -13.74
N CYS A 128 -2.43 9.43 -12.57
CA CYS A 128 -3.13 10.72 -12.45
C CYS A 128 -2.30 11.91 -12.95
N SER A 129 -0.99 11.78 -13.04
CA SER A 129 -0.10 12.83 -13.56
C SER A 129 -0.05 12.94 -15.10
N MET A 130 -0.74 12.07 -15.84
CA MET A 130 -0.69 12.04 -17.31
C MET A 130 -1.62 13.03 -18.03
N ASP A 131 -2.40 13.85 -17.32
CA ASP A 131 -3.37 14.77 -17.94
C ASP A 131 -2.78 16.13 -18.41
N HIS A 132 -1.45 16.26 -18.49
CA HIS A 132 -0.76 17.47 -18.94
C HIS A 132 0.37 17.19 -19.94
N GLU A 133 0.06 16.58 -21.09
CA GLU A 133 0.85 16.70 -22.33
C GLU A 133 -0.04 16.90 -23.56
#